data_AF-A0A7V9E7E0-F1
#
_entry.id   AF-A0A7V9E7E0-F1
#
_cell.length_a   1.000
_cell.length_b   1.000
_cell.length_c   1.000
_cell.angle_alpha   90.00
_cell.angle_beta   90.00
_cell.angle_gamma   90.00
#
_symmetry.space_group_name_H-M   'P 1'
#
loop_
_entity.id
_entity.type
_entity.pdbx_description
1 polymer ?
#
loop_
_entity_poly.entity_id
_entity_poly.type
_entity_poly.pdbx_seq_one_letter_code
_entity_poly.pdbx_strand_id
1 'polypeptide(L)'
;MQTLPPKDHAHPKVRIERACAVFGHRAVALWCADLLAERPVGAGSPSIEWLGDGDWPTYWYRVWGARGLLYVWDGEVQPDVVAALRDPQWRVREMAAKVVRAQRLTEAADAVSAVADDRVERVRSAALRALAVVGEPAHLAAMTRAKRDDAVEVRRQQSVRSIASISA
;
A
#
# COMPACT_ATOMS: atom_id res chain seq x y z
N MET A 1 -16.63 11.84 -24.94
CA MET A 1 -17.20 11.29 -23.69
C MET A 1 -16.51 9.96 -23.45
N GLN A 2 -15.72 9.80 -22.37
CA GLN A 2 -15.08 8.51 -22.07
C GLN A 2 -16.15 7.47 -21.73
N THR A 3 -15.95 6.22 -22.15
CA THR A 3 -16.78 5.10 -21.70
C THR A 3 -16.59 4.92 -20.20
N LEU A 4 -17.70 4.89 -19.45
CA LEU A 4 -17.66 4.60 -18.02
C LEU A 4 -17.60 3.08 -17.79
N PRO A 5 -16.98 2.63 -16.69
CA PRO A 5 -16.91 1.21 -16.36
C PRO A 5 -18.30 0.67 -16.00
N PRO A 6 -18.51 -0.66 -16.04
CA PRO A 6 -19.69 -1.30 -15.47
C PRO A 6 -19.84 -0.96 -13.98
N LYS A 7 -21.06 -0.62 -13.55
CA LYS A 7 -21.39 -0.41 -12.13
C LYS A 7 -21.56 -1.75 -11.43
N ASP A 8 -20.46 -2.39 -11.05
CA ASP A 8 -20.42 -3.64 -10.30
C ASP A 8 -19.46 -3.57 -9.10
N HIS A 9 -19.55 -4.52 -8.17
CA HIS A 9 -18.62 -4.62 -7.03
C HIS A 9 -17.43 -5.53 -7.35
N ALA A 10 -16.87 -5.42 -8.57
CA ALA A 10 -15.74 -6.25 -8.98
C ALA A 10 -14.52 -6.04 -8.07
N HIS A 11 -13.75 -7.11 -7.89
CA HIS A 11 -12.49 -7.07 -7.15
C HIS A 11 -11.54 -6.01 -7.77
N PRO A 12 -10.74 -5.27 -6.97
CA PRO A 12 -9.82 -4.22 -7.46
C PRO A 12 -8.94 -4.63 -8.65
N LYS A 13 -8.43 -5.87 -8.65
CA LYS A 13 -7.66 -6.44 -9.76
C LYS A 13 -8.43 -6.40 -11.08
N VAL A 14 -9.69 -6.86 -11.07
CA VAL A 14 -10.55 -6.91 -12.27
C VAL A 14 -10.84 -5.50 -12.77
N ARG A 15 -11.04 -4.55 -11.87
CA ARG A 15 -11.24 -3.13 -12.22
C ARG A 15 -10.01 -2.55 -12.93
N ILE A 16 -8.81 -2.79 -12.40
CA ILE A 16 -7.55 -2.38 -13.05
C ILE A 16 -7.36 -3.07 -14.40
N GLU A 17 -7.62 -4.37 -14.51
CA GLU A 17 -7.51 -5.10 -15.77
C GLU A 17 -8.44 -4.52 -16.85
N ARG A 18 -9.69 -4.17 -16.49
CA ARG A 18 -10.63 -3.50 -17.40
C ARG A 18 -10.13 -2.11 -17.80
N ALA A 19 -9.59 -1.32 -16.86
CA ALA A 19 -9.00 -0.02 -17.19
C ALA A 19 -7.80 -0.19 -18.15
N CYS A 20 -6.91 -1.15 -17.89
CA CYS A 20 -5.78 -1.45 -18.76
C CYS A 20 -6.22 -1.86 -20.17
N ALA A 21 -7.31 -2.60 -20.31
CA ALA A 21 -7.86 -2.98 -21.62
C ALA A 21 -8.33 -1.77 -22.45
N VAL A 22 -8.68 -0.66 -21.82
CA VAL A 22 -9.15 0.57 -22.50
C VAL A 22 -8.03 1.58 -22.69
N PHE A 23 -7.19 1.80 -21.68
CA PHE A 23 -6.23 2.90 -21.65
C PHE A 23 -4.77 2.45 -21.83
N GLY A 24 -4.50 1.14 -21.75
CA GLY A 24 -3.16 0.58 -21.77
C GLY A 24 -2.49 0.57 -20.38
N HIS A 25 -1.66 -0.46 -20.15
CA HIS A 25 -1.02 -0.69 -18.84
C HIS A 25 -0.21 0.50 -18.33
N ARG A 26 0.64 1.08 -19.18
CA ARG A 26 1.49 2.23 -18.81
C ARG A 26 0.67 3.44 -18.39
N ALA A 27 -0.36 3.80 -19.15
CA ALA A 27 -1.20 4.95 -18.82
C ALA A 27 -1.93 4.75 -17.49
N VAL A 28 -2.43 3.54 -17.21
CA VAL A 28 -3.08 3.22 -15.93
C VAL A 28 -2.08 3.23 -14.77
N ALA A 29 -0.85 2.75 -14.97
CA ALA A 29 0.21 2.83 -13.95
C ALA A 29 0.56 4.29 -13.60
N LEU A 30 0.82 5.13 -14.60
CA LEU A 30 1.12 6.56 -14.40
C LEU A 30 -0.06 7.28 -13.73
N TRP A 31 -1.28 6.99 -14.15
CA TRP A 31 -2.49 7.52 -13.50
C TRP A 31 -2.60 7.10 -12.03
N CYS A 32 -2.34 5.84 -11.70
CA CYS A 32 -2.31 5.37 -10.32
C CYS A 32 -1.23 6.10 -9.50
N ALA A 33 -0.09 6.40 -10.12
CA ALA A 33 0.99 7.16 -9.50
C ALA A 33 0.61 8.63 -9.27
N ASP A 34 -0.09 9.25 -10.22
CA ASP A 34 -0.62 10.62 -10.06
C ASP A 34 -1.65 10.70 -8.93
N LEU A 35 -2.55 9.71 -8.83
CA LEU A 35 -3.47 9.58 -7.69
C LEU A 35 -2.72 9.39 -6.37
N LEU A 36 -1.64 8.60 -6.36
CA LEU A 36 -0.82 8.36 -5.18
C LEU A 36 -0.09 9.63 -4.71
N ALA A 37 0.45 10.40 -5.64
CA ALA A 37 1.23 11.60 -5.38
C ALA A 37 0.40 12.89 -5.33
N GLU A 38 -0.93 12.80 -5.47
CA GLU A 38 -1.84 13.95 -5.56
C GLU A 38 -1.47 14.92 -6.68
N ARG A 39 -0.92 14.39 -7.78
CA ARG A 39 -0.69 15.18 -8.98
C ARG A 39 -2.00 15.37 -9.74
N PRO A 40 -2.17 16.50 -10.45
CA PRO A 40 -3.30 16.69 -11.33
C PRO A 40 -3.37 15.56 -12.37
N VAL A 41 -4.50 14.87 -12.43
CA VAL A 41 -4.75 13.87 -13.47
C VAL A 41 -4.92 14.57 -14.82
N GLY A 42 -4.11 14.18 -15.81
CA GLY A 42 -4.06 14.84 -17.11
C GLY A 42 -5.34 14.69 -17.94
N ALA A 43 -5.51 15.55 -18.93
CA ALA A 43 -6.57 15.40 -19.93
C ALA A 43 -6.37 14.08 -20.69
N GLY A 44 -7.23 13.08 -20.43
CA GLY A 44 -7.11 11.74 -20.99
C GLY A 44 -6.85 10.64 -19.96
N SER A 45 -6.52 11.00 -18.71
CA SER A 45 -6.48 10.02 -17.61
C SER A 45 -7.86 9.35 -17.43
N PRO A 46 -7.88 8.08 -16.98
CA PRO A 46 -9.12 7.42 -16.62
C PRO A 46 -9.89 8.20 -15.55
N SER A 47 -11.22 8.19 -15.63
CA SER A 47 -12.06 8.65 -14.51
C SER A 47 -11.80 7.80 -13.25
N ILE A 48 -11.93 8.40 -12.06
CA ILE A 48 -11.86 7.68 -10.79
C ILE A 48 -12.91 6.55 -10.69
N GLU A 49 -13.99 6.68 -11.47
CA GLU A 49 -15.05 5.67 -11.58
C GLU A 49 -14.50 4.28 -11.95
N TRP A 50 -13.37 4.22 -12.67
CA TRP A 50 -12.68 2.97 -13.02
C TRP A 50 -12.12 2.22 -11.81
N LEU A 51 -11.88 2.89 -10.68
CA LEU A 51 -11.45 2.26 -9.43
C LEU A 51 -12.63 2.00 -8.49
N GLY A 52 -13.72 2.76 -8.60
CA GLY A 52 -14.96 2.63 -7.84
C GLY A 52 -15.76 3.91 -7.83
N ASP A 53 -16.77 4.04 -6.97
CA ASP A 53 -17.85 5.04 -7.14
C ASP A 53 -17.44 6.52 -7.02
N GLY A 54 -16.15 6.82 -6.78
CA GLY A 54 -15.58 8.17 -6.90
C GLY A 54 -15.90 9.14 -5.76
N ASP A 55 -16.90 8.83 -4.93
CA ASP A 55 -17.28 9.60 -3.74
C ASP A 55 -16.53 9.10 -2.50
N TRP A 56 -15.23 9.40 -2.43
CA TRP A 56 -14.38 9.01 -1.30
C TRP A 56 -13.73 10.22 -0.62
N PRO A 57 -13.42 10.13 0.68
CA PRO A 57 -12.53 11.08 1.32
C PRO A 57 -11.20 11.22 0.57
N THR A 58 -10.62 12.41 0.49
CA THR A 58 -9.46 12.76 -0.36
C THR A 58 -8.26 11.81 -0.23
N TYR A 59 -7.97 11.28 0.95
CA TYR A 59 -6.83 10.36 1.09
C TYR A 59 -7.07 8.98 0.42
N TRP A 60 -8.31 8.60 0.15
CA TRP A 60 -8.62 7.31 -0.49
C TRP A 60 -8.17 7.25 -1.94
N TYR A 61 -8.11 8.39 -2.64
CA TYR A 61 -7.53 8.45 -3.98
C TYR A 61 -6.08 7.94 -3.95
N ARG A 62 -5.28 8.37 -2.97
CA ARG A 62 -3.91 7.87 -2.78
C ARG A 62 -3.85 6.38 -2.45
N VAL A 63 -4.73 5.92 -1.57
CA VAL A 63 -4.82 4.48 -1.21
C VAL A 63 -5.15 3.63 -2.43
N TRP A 64 -6.07 4.10 -3.28
CA TRP A 64 -6.47 3.40 -4.50
C TRP A 64 -5.44 3.50 -5.62
N GLY A 65 -4.72 4.62 -5.73
CA GLY A 65 -3.53 4.73 -6.58
C GLY A 65 -2.50 3.67 -6.21
N ALA A 66 -2.07 3.62 -4.94
CA ALA A 66 -1.14 2.59 -4.47
C ALA A 66 -1.70 1.15 -4.63
N ARG A 67 -3.00 0.95 -4.41
CA ARG A 67 -3.63 -0.38 -4.62
C ARG A 67 -3.63 -0.77 -6.10
N GLY A 68 -3.88 0.17 -7.00
CA GLY A 68 -3.82 -0.06 -8.44
C GLY A 68 -2.45 -0.58 -8.85
N LEU A 69 -1.38 -0.01 -8.28
CA LEU A 69 0.01 -0.41 -8.51
C LEU A 69 0.37 -1.83 -8.03
N LEU A 70 -0.52 -2.53 -7.31
CA LEU A 70 -0.38 -3.97 -7.07
C LEU A 70 -0.71 -4.82 -8.30
N TYR A 71 -1.51 -4.29 -9.22
CA TYR A 71 -2.10 -5.02 -10.34
C TYR A 71 -1.66 -4.51 -11.71
N VAL A 72 -1.12 -3.29 -11.76
CA VAL A 72 -0.48 -2.71 -12.94
C VAL A 72 0.84 -2.05 -12.51
N TRP A 73 1.87 -2.14 -13.35
CA TRP A 73 3.19 -1.61 -13.00
C TRP A 73 3.90 -1.03 -14.21
N ASP A 74 4.59 0.08 -13.98
CA ASP A 74 5.58 0.68 -14.88
C ASP A 74 6.73 1.16 -14.00
N GLY A 75 7.98 0.89 -14.37
CA GLY A 75 9.15 1.20 -13.54
C GLY A 75 9.28 2.69 -13.20
N GLU A 76 8.74 3.58 -14.03
CA GLU A 76 8.77 5.03 -13.80
C GLU A 76 8.00 5.47 -12.55
N VAL A 77 7.07 4.65 -12.05
CA VAL A 77 6.26 4.98 -10.86
C VAL A 77 6.94 4.60 -9.54
N GLN A 78 8.11 3.95 -9.60
CA GLN A 78 8.85 3.53 -8.40
C GLN A 78 9.10 4.68 -7.41
N PRO A 79 9.56 5.88 -7.84
CA PRO A 79 9.80 6.99 -6.91
C PRO A 79 8.56 7.40 -6.11
N ASP A 80 7.38 7.33 -6.72
CA ASP A 80 6.11 7.66 -6.05
C ASP A 80 5.75 6.66 -4.97
N VAL A 81 5.99 5.37 -5.21
CA VAL A 81 5.79 4.31 -4.21
C VAL A 81 6.76 4.47 -3.05
N VAL A 82 8.03 4.79 -3.33
CA VAL A 82 9.04 5.02 -2.29
C VAL A 82 8.66 6.24 -1.44
N ALA A 83 8.22 7.33 -2.06
CA ALA A 83 7.75 8.52 -1.35
C ALA A 83 6.53 8.22 -0.47
N ALA A 84 5.59 7.40 -0.97
CA ALA A 84 4.37 7.02 -0.25
C ALA A 84 4.60 6.21 1.02
N LEU A 85 5.79 5.62 1.22
CA LEU A 85 6.18 5.01 2.51
C LEU A 85 6.20 6.04 3.65
N ARG A 86 6.30 7.34 3.37
CA ARG A 86 6.29 8.42 4.37
C ARG A 86 4.97 9.17 4.44
N ASP A 87 3.92 8.69 3.78
CA ASP A 87 2.63 9.38 3.74
C ASP A 87 2.04 9.57 5.16
N PRO A 88 1.43 10.72 5.49
CA PRO A 88 0.80 10.94 6.79
C PRO A 88 -0.29 9.89 7.12
N GLN A 89 -0.97 9.38 6.10
CA GLN A 89 -2.04 8.40 6.21
C GLN A 89 -1.48 6.98 6.21
N TRP A 90 -1.68 6.29 7.33
CA TRP A 90 -1.12 4.95 7.55
C TRP A 90 -1.55 3.92 6.51
N ARG A 91 -2.76 4.04 5.92
CA ARG A 91 -3.23 3.15 4.86
C ARG A 91 -2.41 3.29 3.58
N VAL A 92 -1.93 4.49 3.27
CA VAL A 92 -1.06 4.71 2.11
C VAL A 92 0.30 4.07 2.37
N ARG A 93 0.89 4.26 3.55
CA ARG A 93 2.15 3.58 3.94
C ARG A 93 2.04 2.06 3.90
N GLU A 94 0.95 1.50 4.45
CA GLU A 94 0.66 0.05 4.37
C GLU A 94 0.62 -0.42 2.92
N MET A 95 -0.06 0.33 2.05
CA MET A 95 -0.18 -0.01 0.64
C MET A 95 1.15 0.10 -0.11
N ALA A 96 1.91 1.15 0.12
CA ALA A 96 3.23 1.35 -0.48
C ALA A 96 4.17 0.18 -0.14
N ALA A 97 4.23 -0.25 1.14
CA ALA A 97 5.04 -1.40 1.54
C ALA A 97 4.59 -2.71 0.84
N LYS A 98 3.28 -2.89 0.63
CA LYS A 98 2.77 -4.05 -0.14
C LYS A 98 3.19 -3.99 -1.60
N VAL A 99 3.19 -2.81 -2.22
CA VAL A 99 3.63 -2.62 -3.61
C VAL A 99 5.12 -2.89 -3.72
N VAL A 100 5.95 -2.35 -2.82
CA VAL A 100 7.40 -2.65 -2.78
C VAL A 100 7.65 -4.14 -2.78
N ARG A 101 6.93 -4.90 -1.94
CA ARG A 101 7.03 -6.36 -1.91
C ARG A 101 6.57 -7.01 -3.21
N ALA A 102 5.40 -6.63 -3.71
CA ALA A 102 4.79 -7.25 -4.88
C ALA A 102 5.64 -7.06 -6.14
N GLN A 103 6.23 -5.88 -6.30
CA GLN A 103 7.07 -5.50 -7.43
C GLN A 103 8.57 -5.71 -7.18
N ARG A 104 8.92 -6.25 -6.01
CA ARG A 104 10.31 -6.59 -5.60
C ARG A 104 11.29 -5.42 -5.73
N LEU A 105 10.91 -4.24 -5.24
CA LEU A 105 11.71 -3.01 -5.34
C LEU A 105 12.85 -3.05 -4.31
N THR A 106 13.98 -3.65 -4.67
CA THR A 106 15.17 -3.78 -3.79
C THR A 106 15.73 -2.43 -3.36
N GLU A 107 15.72 -1.43 -4.25
CA GLU A 107 16.18 -0.07 -3.93
C GLU A 107 15.31 0.64 -2.88
N ALA A 108 14.11 0.13 -2.60
CA ALA A 108 13.23 0.66 -1.56
C ALA A 108 13.50 0.07 -0.17
N ALA A 109 14.45 -0.87 -0.01
CA ALA A 109 14.66 -1.60 1.23
C ALA A 109 14.94 -0.68 2.43
N ASP A 110 15.80 0.32 2.28
CA ASP A 110 16.09 1.31 3.33
C ASP A 110 14.84 2.13 3.70
N ALA A 111 14.08 2.56 2.69
CA ALA A 111 12.84 3.31 2.91
C ALA A 111 11.78 2.47 3.63
N VAL A 112 11.68 1.17 3.32
CA VAL A 112 10.79 0.23 4.03
C VAL A 112 11.29 -0.01 5.46
N SER A 113 12.60 -0.10 5.68
CA SER A 113 13.20 -0.26 7.01
C SER A 113 12.80 0.86 7.95
N ALA A 114 12.74 2.11 7.45
CA ALA A 114 12.32 3.27 8.22
C ALA A 114 10.87 3.20 8.73
N VAL A 115 10.01 2.34 8.15
CA VAL A 115 8.62 2.13 8.59
C VAL A 115 8.38 0.76 9.23
N ALA A 116 9.44 -0.01 9.50
CA ALA A 116 9.34 -1.28 10.21
C ALA A 116 8.89 -1.11 11.68
N ASP A 117 9.16 0.06 12.27
CA ASP A 117 8.81 0.44 13.65
C ASP A 117 7.61 1.42 13.70
N ASP A 118 6.77 1.45 12.66
CA ASP A 118 5.58 2.32 12.58
C ASP A 118 4.61 2.12 13.76
N ARG A 119 3.99 3.22 14.23
CA ARG A 119 2.97 3.18 15.30
C ARG A 119 1.77 2.28 14.97
N VAL A 120 1.47 2.06 13.69
CA VAL A 120 0.36 1.22 13.23
C VAL A 120 0.87 -0.18 12.90
N GLU A 121 0.36 -1.18 13.62
CA GLU A 121 0.73 -2.60 13.46
C GLU A 121 0.60 -3.10 12.02
N ARG A 122 -0.46 -2.69 11.32
CA ARG A 122 -0.66 -3.06 9.90
C ARG A 122 0.47 -2.59 8.99
N VAL A 123 1.02 -1.40 9.27
CA VAL A 123 2.15 -0.85 8.52
C VAL A 123 3.42 -1.64 8.86
N ARG A 124 3.71 -1.87 10.14
CA ARG A 124 4.85 -2.72 10.56
C ARG A 124 4.81 -4.09 9.89
N SER A 125 3.66 -4.76 9.97
CA SER A 125 3.46 -6.09 9.37
C SER A 125 3.66 -6.08 7.84
N ALA A 126 3.23 -5.02 7.15
CA ALA A 126 3.47 -4.87 5.72
C ALA A 126 4.96 -4.64 5.41
N ALA A 127 5.61 -3.75 6.17
CA ALA A 127 7.03 -3.42 6.03
C ALA A 127 7.94 -4.64 6.27
N LEU A 128 7.71 -5.39 7.33
CA LEU A 128 8.48 -6.62 7.63
C LEU A 128 8.34 -7.68 6.54
N ARG A 129 7.12 -7.86 6.02
CA ARG A 129 6.89 -8.77 4.88
C ARG A 129 7.58 -8.29 3.61
N ALA A 130 7.72 -6.97 3.43
CA ALA A 130 8.47 -6.41 2.31
C ALA A 130 9.98 -6.63 2.51
N LEU A 131 10.54 -6.32 3.67
CA LEU A 131 11.95 -6.58 3.99
C LEU A 131 12.34 -8.06 3.88
N ALA A 132 11.43 -8.98 4.20
CA ALA A 132 11.68 -10.41 3.99
C ALA A 132 11.87 -10.80 2.51
N VAL A 133 11.47 -9.94 1.57
CA VAL A 133 11.59 -10.15 0.11
C VAL A 133 12.66 -9.27 -0.51
N VAL A 134 12.75 -8.01 -0.10
CA VAL A 134 13.61 -7.00 -0.74
C VAL A 134 14.81 -6.59 0.12
N GLY A 135 14.83 -6.97 1.39
CA GLY A 135 15.85 -6.57 2.35
C GLY A 135 17.11 -7.44 2.28
N GLU A 136 18.23 -6.78 2.52
CA GLU A 136 19.57 -7.37 2.69
C GLU A 136 19.94 -7.58 4.17
N PRO A 137 21.05 -8.27 4.50
CA PRO A 137 21.48 -8.51 5.88
C PRO A 137 21.51 -7.28 6.79
N ALA A 138 21.80 -6.09 6.24
CA ALA A 138 21.76 -4.81 6.99
C ALA A 138 20.39 -4.52 7.63
N HIS A 139 19.30 -5.08 7.10
CA HIS A 139 17.93 -4.87 7.57
C HIS A 139 17.50 -5.86 8.66
N LEU A 140 18.30 -6.87 8.98
CA LEU A 140 17.96 -7.90 9.97
C LEU A 140 17.68 -7.33 11.36
N ALA A 141 18.36 -6.24 11.72
CA ALA A 141 18.13 -5.55 12.98
C ALA A 141 16.69 -5.02 13.08
N ALA A 142 16.17 -4.40 12.03
CA ALA A 142 14.78 -3.92 11.97
C ALA A 142 13.80 -5.09 12.07
N MET A 143 14.06 -6.19 11.35
CA MET A 143 13.22 -7.39 11.41
C MET A 143 13.18 -8.05 12.79
N THR A 144 14.30 -8.02 13.51
CA THR A 144 14.43 -8.65 14.83
C THR A 144 13.80 -7.77 15.92
N ARG A 145 13.92 -6.45 15.86
CA ARG A 145 13.25 -5.53 16.80
C ARG A 145 11.74 -5.71 16.75
N ALA A 146 11.15 -5.62 15.56
CA ALA A 146 9.70 -5.70 15.45
C ALA A 146 9.12 -7.06 15.91
N LYS A 147 9.83 -8.17 15.69
CA LYS A 147 9.44 -9.49 16.24
C LYS A 147 9.40 -9.51 17.77
N ARG A 148 10.32 -8.81 18.44
CA ARG A 148 10.32 -8.72 19.91
C ARG A 148 9.15 -7.90 20.41
N ASP A 149 8.85 -6.77 19.76
CA ASP A 149 7.75 -5.89 20.16
C ASP A 149 6.39 -6.58 20.00
N ASP A 150 6.18 -7.31 18.91
CA ASP A 150 4.97 -8.10 18.72
C ASP A 150 4.82 -9.19 19.81
N ALA A 151 5.92 -9.84 20.21
CA ALA A 151 5.89 -10.84 21.28
C ALA A 151 5.59 -10.22 22.67
N VAL A 152 6.09 -9.01 22.93
CA VAL A 152 5.78 -8.25 24.16
C VAL A 152 4.31 -7.87 24.20
N GLU A 153 3.75 -7.36 23.10
CA GLU A 153 2.35 -6.95 23.03
C GLU A 153 1.41 -8.15 23.17
N VAL A 154 1.70 -9.29 22.53
CA VAL A 154 0.93 -10.53 22.69
C VAL A 154 0.91 -10.97 24.15
N ARG A 155 2.08 -10.94 24.83
CA ARG A 155 2.17 -11.29 26.25
C ARG A 155 1.34 -10.34 27.11
N ARG A 156 1.41 -9.03 26.86
CA ARG A 156 0.63 -8.02 27.57
C ARG A 156 -0.87 -8.26 27.41
N GLN A 157 -1.35 -8.53 26.19
CA GLN A 157 -2.77 -8.82 25.93
C GLN A 157 -3.24 -10.09 26.63
N GLN A 158 -2.42 -11.14 26.65
CA GLN A 158 -2.70 -12.37 27.40
C GLN A 158 -2.80 -12.09 28.89
N SER A 159 -1.86 -11.35 29.48
CA SER A 159 -1.91 -10.98 30.90
C SER A 159 -3.14 -10.16 31.26
N VAL A 160 -3.53 -9.18 30.44
CA VAL A 160 -4.75 -8.38 30.66
C VAL A 160 -6.00 -9.26 30.61
N ARG A 161 -6.10 -10.19 29.64
CA ARG A 161 -7.21 -11.14 29.56
C ARG A 161 -7.26 -12.08 30.76
N SER A 162 -6.11 -12.60 31.22
CA SER A 162 -6.03 -13.46 32.40
C SER A 162 -6.49 -12.75 33.68
N ILE A 163 -6.10 -11.48 33.88
CA ILE A 163 -6.57 -10.68 35.02
C ILE A 163 -8.09 -10.45 34.94
N ALA A 164 -8.62 -10.14 33.75
CA ALA A 164 -10.05 -9.95 33.53
C ALA A 164 -10.86 -11.23 33.79
N SER A 165 -10.33 -12.41 33.46
CA SER A 165 -10.99 -13.70 33.73
C SER A 165 -10.95 -14.17 35.19
N ILE A 166 -10.06 -13.60 36.02
CA ILE A 166 -9.98 -13.90 37.46
C ILE A 166 -10.89 -12.96 38.28
N SER A 167 -11.27 -11.82 37.69
CA SER A 167 -12.09 -10.79 38.35
C SER A 167 -13.59 -10.86 38.01
N ALA A 168 -14.03 -11.93 37.34
CA ALA A 168 -15.42 -12.20 36.94
C ALA A 168 -15.88 -13.53 37.55
#